data_AF-A0A1K2HKQ2-F1
#
_entry.id   AF-A0A1K2HKQ2-F1
#
_cell.length_a   1.000
_cell.length_b   1.000
_cell.length_c   1.000
_cell.angle_alpha   90.00
_cell.angle_beta   90.00
_cell.angle_gamma   90.00
#
_symmetry.space_group_name_H-M   'P 1'
#
loop_
_entity.id
_entity.type
_entity.pdbx_description
1 polymer ?
#
loop_
_entity_poly.entity_id
_entity_poly.type
_entity_poly.pdbx_seq_one_letter_code
_entity_poly.pdbx_strand_id
1 'polypeptide(L)'
;KKIAENFNKNREVYVFIDDLERGWNGDENSIHRISSLISALRDLSNSFKGLKFRVSLRSDMYSMLRYDDSNLDKVLPDIFDVKWTRDDLLKILVMRVQHYFGNDIKSEDLDGLTQTELEPYLKDIMKLNFSGKGKWHNRPIHNILLSLIRERPRDLINLCTLAASKAGENNHDLIETKDWETIFQKYSRDRFNDTITEHKYQLSQDGVKQLLNGMKTTKAESKLQKSLYDRDEILLKIKNILEQNNIRKNGTTYKMSSKEGLEFLYSIGFLVARKDESENGYINRVTYDQNQDLVDQNSGYKFEIHPAFRWALNYDPNENILAGFDSEYY
;
A
#
# COMPACT_ATOMS: atom_id res chain seq x y z
N LYS A 1 -7.92 9.39 36.16
CA LYS A 1 -7.11 10.22 37.09
C LYS A 1 -6.16 11.17 36.33
N LYS A 2 -5.20 10.66 35.53
CA LYS A 2 -4.32 11.48 34.67
C LYS A 2 -5.04 12.46 33.73
N ILE A 3 -6.17 12.06 33.13
CA ILE A 3 -6.98 12.94 32.25
C ILE A 3 -7.56 14.13 33.04
N ALA A 4 -8.13 13.87 34.22
CA ALA A 4 -8.71 14.91 35.08
C ALA A 4 -7.63 15.87 35.64
N GLU A 5 -6.46 15.35 35.98
CA GLU A 5 -5.30 16.15 36.40
C GLU A 5 -4.78 17.03 35.26
N ASN A 6 -4.67 16.48 34.05
CA ASN A 6 -4.24 17.25 32.87
C ASN A 6 -5.27 18.32 32.49
N PHE A 7 -6.57 18.00 32.57
CA PHE A 7 -7.65 18.96 32.37
C PHE A 7 -7.65 20.07 33.41
N ASN A 8 -7.45 19.75 34.70
CA ASN A 8 -7.37 20.78 35.75
C ASN A 8 -6.18 21.73 35.55
N LYS A 9 -5.09 21.26 34.94
CA LYS A 9 -3.88 22.05 34.70
C LYS A 9 -3.93 22.85 33.40
N ASN A 10 -4.25 22.20 32.29
CA ASN A 10 -4.15 22.79 30.94
C ASN A 10 -5.52 23.20 30.38
N ARG A 11 -6.62 22.69 30.97
CA ARG A 11 -8.00 22.82 30.45
C ARG A 11 -8.16 22.32 29.02
N GLU A 12 -7.32 21.36 28.63
CA GLU A 12 -7.36 20.73 27.32
C GLU A 12 -7.89 19.29 27.38
N VAL A 13 -8.67 18.91 26.37
CA VAL A 13 -9.17 17.57 26.12
C VAL A 13 -8.85 17.23 24.68
N TYR A 14 -8.09 16.15 24.47
CA TYR A 14 -7.80 15.60 23.15
C TYR A 14 -8.71 14.41 22.89
N VAL A 15 -9.43 14.45 21.77
CA VAL A 15 -10.30 13.37 21.31
C VAL A 15 -9.73 12.82 20.00
N PHE A 16 -9.38 11.54 20.02
CA PHE A 16 -8.89 10.82 18.86
C PHE A 16 -10.04 10.04 18.24
N ILE A 17 -10.26 10.24 16.94
CA ILE A 17 -11.27 9.55 16.15
C ILE A 17 -10.54 8.84 15.02
N ASP A 18 -10.62 7.51 15.02
CA ASP A 18 -9.91 6.64 14.09
C ASP A 18 -10.90 5.66 13.44
N ASP A 19 -10.45 4.97 12.39
CA ASP A 19 -11.22 3.97 11.65
C ASP A 19 -12.57 4.47 11.06
N LEU A 20 -12.63 5.73 10.63
CA LEU A 20 -13.83 6.32 10.00
C LEU A 20 -14.19 5.69 8.65
N GLU A 21 -13.27 4.93 8.06
CA GLU A 21 -13.47 4.16 6.83
C GLU A 21 -14.31 2.89 7.00
N ARG A 22 -14.58 2.45 8.24
CA ARG A 22 -15.34 1.22 8.47
C ARG A 22 -16.76 1.35 7.93
N GLY A 23 -17.07 0.53 6.93
CA GLY A 23 -18.40 0.54 6.28
C GLY A 23 -18.55 1.62 5.22
N TRP A 24 -17.47 2.32 4.85
CA TRP A 24 -17.48 3.33 3.81
C TRP A 24 -17.74 2.74 2.43
N ASN A 25 -18.80 3.20 1.76
CA ASN A 25 -19.19 2.74 0.42
C ASN A 25 -18.94 3.78 -0.69
N GLY A 26 -18.43 4.97 -0.33
CA GLY A 26 -18.20 6.08 -1.26
C GLY A 26 -19.47 6.54 -1.98
N ASP A 27 -20.63 6.51 -1.31
CA ASP A 27 -21.83 7.20 -1.79
C ASP A 27 -21.90 8.65 -1.27
N GLU A 28 -22.70 9.48 -1.94
CA GLU A 28 -22.87 10.90 -1.59
C GLU A 28 -23.30 11.07 -0.13
N ASN A 29 -24.15 10.18 0.39
CA ASN A 29 -24.60 10.22 1.78
C ASN A 29 -23.45 10.01 2.77
N SER A 30 -22.55 9.08 2.49
CA SER A 30 -21.37 8.79 3.32
C SER A 30 -20.39 9.96 3.27
N ILE A 31 -20.17 10.52 2.09
CA ILE A 31 -19.36 11.72 1.88
C ILE A 31 -19.89 12.90 2.70
N HIS A 32 -21.19 13.18 2.60
CA HIS A 32 -21.83 14.23 3.40
C HIS A 32 -21.75 13.97 4.91
N ARG A 33 -21.86 12.71 5.36
CA ARG A 33 -21.74 12.38 6.79
C ARG A 33 -20.36 12.69 7.35
N ILE A 34 -19.29 12.29 6.65
CA ILE A 34 -17.93 12.55 7.11
C ILE A 34 -17.60 14.04 7.03
N SER A 35 -18.00 14.72 5.97
CA SER A 35 -17.81 16.18 5.88
C SER A 35 -18.57 16.94 6.98
N SER A 36 -19.81 16.54 7.25
CA SER A 36 -20.61 17.11 8.34
C SER A 36 -19.97 16.87 9.70
N LEU A 37 -19.39 15.68 9.92
CA LEU A 37 -18.62 15.38 11.12
C LEU A 37 -17.42 16.31 11.24
N ILE A 38 -16.57 16.41 10.22
CA ILE A 38 -15.38 17.27 10.22
C ILE A 38 -15.76 18.73 10.52
N SER A 39 -16.82 19.22 9.89
CA SER A 39 -17.34 20.57 10.12
C SER A 39 -17.81 20.76 11.56
N ALA A 40 -18.59 19.81 12.10
CA ALA A 40 -19.06 19.87 13.48
C ALA A 40 -17.91 19.83 14.50
N LEU A 41 -16.89 18.99 14.26
CA LEU A 41 -15.71 18.91 15.12
C LEU A 41 -14.94 20.25 15.12
N ARG A 42 -14.79 20.88 13.96
CA ARG A 42 -14.17 22.19 13.81
C ARG A 42 -14.95 23.28 14.56
N ASP A 43 -16.26 23.31 14.41
CA ASP A 43 -17.12 24.28 15.11
C ASP A 43 -17.05 24.11 16.63
N LEU A 44 -17.01 22.86 17.11
CA LEU A 44 -16.80 22.55 18.53
C LEU A 44 -15.42 23.01 19.03
N SER A 45 -14.35 22.73 18.29
CA SER A 45 -12.99 23.18 18.65
C SER A 45 -12.84 24.71 18.62
N ASN A 46 -13.54 25.40 17.72
CA ASN A 46 -13.57 26.86 17.67
C ASN A 46 -14.36 27.45 18.86
N SER A 47 -15.47 26.82 19.23
CA SER A 47 -16.31 27.23 20.36
C SER A 47 -15.61 27.00 21.70
N PHE A 48 -14.87 25.91 21.81
CA PHE A 48 -14.17 25.50 23.03
C PHE A 48 -12.68 25.31 22.75
N LYS A 49 -11.86 26.35 22.99
CA LYS A 49 -10.42 26.34 22.70
C LYS A 49 -9.67 25.14 23.29
N GLY A 50 -10.11 24.62 24.45
CA GLY A 50 -9.53 23.46 25.11
C GLY A 50 -9.91 22.11 24.49
N LEU A 51 -10.94 22.04 23.66
CA LEU A 51 -11.38 20.80 23.02
C LEU A 51 -10.67 20.64 21.67
N LYS A 52 -9.81 19.63 21.56
CA LYS A 52 -8.98 19.35 20.37
C LYS A 52 -9.36 17.99 19.79
N PHE A 53 -9.66 17.95 18.49
CA PHE A 53 -9.89 16.70 17.78
C PHE A 53 -8.69 16.31 16.93
N ARG A 54 -8.39 15.01 16.88
CA ARG A 54 -7.45 14.39 15.95
C ARG A 54 -8.20 13.29 15.23
N VAL A 55 -8.35 13.46 13.92
CA VAL A 55 -9.11 12.55 13.07
C VAL A 55 -8.16 11.93 12.06
N SER A 56 -8.11 10.61 11.99
CA SER A 56 -7.42 9.87 10.94
C SER A 56 -8.42 9.49 9.84
N LEU A 57 -7.98 9.68 8.60
CA LEU A 57 -8.71 9.30 7.40
C LEU A 57 -7.73 8.63 6.45
N ARG A 58 -8.22 7.64 5.72
CA ARG A 58 -7.45 7.00 4.64
C ARG A 58 -7.37 7.93 3.43
N SER A 59 -6.23 7.90 2.72
CA SER A 59 -5.94 8.81 1.60
C SER A 59 -6.98 8.76 0.49
N ASP A 60 -7.43 7.56 0.08
CA ASP A 60 -8.43 7.39 -0.98
C ASP A 60 -9.80 7.98 -0.59
N MET A 61 -10.19 7.85 0.68
CA MET A 61 -11.40 8.48 1.21
C MET A 61 -11.29 9.99 1.28
N TYR A 62 -10.17 10.51 1.79
CA TYR A 62 -9.93 11.94 1.82
C TYR A 62 -9.97 12.55 0.42
N SER A 63 -9.44 11.83 -0.58
CA SER A 63 -9.49 12.25 -1.98
C SER A 63 -10.93 12.41 -2.47
N MET A 64 -11.79 11.41 -2.22
CA MET A 64 -13.23 11.50 -2.56
C MET A 64 -13.91 12.68 -1.87
N LEU A 65 -13.63 12.91 -0.58
CA LEU A 65 -14.20 14.03 0.18
C LEU A 65 -13.81 15.38 -0.43
N ARG A 66 -12.55 15.55 -0.84
CA ARG A 66 -12.03 16.80 -1.38
C ARG A 66 -12.69 17.20 -2.71
N TYR A 67 -13.00 16.23 -3.57
CA TYR A 67 -13.66 16.53 -4.86
C TYR A 67 -15.11 16.96 -4.68
N ASP A 68 -15.80 16.43 -3.67
CA ASP A 68 -17.24 16.60 -3.52
C ASP A 68 -17.66 17.70 -2.51
N ASP A 69 -16.77 18.16 -1.61
CA ASP A 69 -17.13 19.16 -0.60
C ASP A 69 -16.12 20.32 -0.46
N SER A 70 -16.54 21.50 -0.94
CA SER A 70 -15.79 22.76 -0.82
C SER A 70 -15.64 23.27 0.62
N ASN A 71 -16.43 22.77 1.58
CA ASN A 71 -16.27 23.16 2.99
C ASN A 71 -14.95 22.66 3.60
N LEU A 72 -14.33 21.66 2.97
CA LEU A 72 -13.06 21.10 3.43
C LEU A 72 -11.88 22.05 3.21
N ASP A 73 -12.02 23.06 2.35
CA ASP A 73 -11.01 24.12 2.18
C ASP A 73 -10.64 24.78 3.52
N LYS A 74 -11.60 24.81 4.45
CA LYS A 74 -11.45 25.44 5.76
C LYS A 74 -10.66 24.59 6.77
N VAL A 75 -10.45 23.30 6.48
CA VAL A 75 -9.63 22.40 7.31
C VAL A 75 -8.31 22.05 6.64
N LEU A 76 -8.06 22.43 5.38
CA LEU A 76 -6.79 22.18 4.69
C LEU A 76 -5.55 22.55 5.52
N PRO A 77 -5.50 23.69 6.25
CA PRO A 77 -4.33 24.03 7.07
C PRO A 77 -4.11 23.09 8.26
N ASP A 78 -5.14 22.34 8.67
CA ASP A 78 -5.12 21.42 9.81
C ASP A 78 -4.81 19.96 9.39
N ILE A 79 -4.64 19.71 8.08
CA ILE A 79 -4.36 18.38 7.54
C ILE A 79 -2.87 18.10 7.61
N PHE A 80 -2.55 16.90 8.11
CA PHE A 80 -1.20 16.38 8.16
C PHE A 80 -1.15 15.04 7.41
N ASP A 81 -0.49 15.04 6.26
CA ASP A 81 -0.29 13.82 5.47
C ASP A 81 0.80 12.96 6.08
N VAL A 82 0.45 11.72 6.45
CA VAL A 82 1.41 10.72 6.92
C VAL A 82 1.88 9.91 5.72
N LYS A 83 3.12 10.17 5.27
CA LYS A 83 3.76 9.45 4.15
C LYS A 83 5.02 8.74 4.63
N TRP A 84 5.24 7.54 4.11
CA TRP A 84 6.42 6.74 4.39
C TRP A 84 7.25 6.61 3.13
N THR A 85 8.49 7.07 3.17
CA THR A 85 9.45 6.75 2.13
C THR A 85 10.01 5.34 2.35
N ARG A 86 10.65 4.79 1.31
CA ARG A 86 11.35 3.50 1.42
C ARG A 86 12.47 3.53 2.46
N ASP A 87 13.15 4.67 2.59
CA ASP A 87 14.18 4.89 3.60
C ASP A 87 13.56 4.85 5.00
N ASP A 88 12.43 5.52 5.21
CA ASP A 88 11.73 5.49 6.50
C ASP A 88 11.31 4.06 6.88
N LEU A 89 10.84 3.27 5.90
CA LEU A 89 10.45 1.88 6.13
C LEU A 89 11.64 1.01 6.55
N LEU A 90 12.80 1.20 5.92
CA LEU A 90 14.02 0.49 6.29
C LEU A 90 14.52 0.92 7.68
N LYS A 91 14.51 2.23 7.99
CA LYS A 91 14.83 2.76 9.32
C LYS A 91 13.91 2.18 10.40
N ILE A 92 12.59 2.13 10.15
CA ILE A 92 11.63 1.50 11.07
C ILE A 92 12.01 0.05 11.34
N LEU A 93 12.37 -0.71 10.31
CA LEU A 93 12.77 -2.11 10.47
C LEU A 93 14.04 -2.21 11.32
N VAL A 94 15.08 -1.42 11.00
CA VAL A 94 16.34 -1.35 11.76
C VAL A 94 16.08 -1.01 13.22
N MET A 95 15.35 0.07 13.51
CA MET A 95 15.04 0.48 14.89
C MET A 95 14.34 -0.62 15.67
N ARG A 96 13.38 -1.34 15.06
CA ARG A 96 12.67 -2.44 15.72
C ARG A 96 13.59 -3.62 16.04
N VAL A 97 14.47 -3.99 15.11
CA VAL A 97 15.43 -5.08 15.29
C VAL A 97 16.43 -4.71 16.38
N GLN A 98 16.99 -3.51 16.32
CA GLN A 98 18.00 -3.04 17.25
C GLN A 98 17.43 -2.86 18.66
N HIS A 99 16.20 -2.36 18.78
CA HIS A 99 15.49 -2.30 20.05
C HIS A 99 15.27 -3.70 20.65
N TYR A 100 14.95 -4.71 19.84
CA TYR A 100 14.81 -6.10 20.32
C TYR A 100 16.11 -6.63 20.93
N PHE A 101 17.27 -6.27 20.37
CA PHE A 101 18.58 -6.61 20.93
C PHE A 101 19.04 -5.72 22.10
N GLY A 102 18.20 -4.76 22.53
CA GLY A 102 18.51 -3.86 23.63
C GLY A 102 19.41 -2.68 23.26
N ASN A 103 19.63 -2.45 21.96
CA ASN A 103 20.35 -1.28 21.48
C ASN A 103 19.36 -0.09 21.42
N ASP A 104 19.69 1.00 22.12
CA ASP A 104 18.90 2.23 22.11
C ASP A 104 19.32 3.11 20.92
N ILE A 105 18.79 2.77 19.74
CA ILE A 105 18.98 3.55 18.50
C ILE A 105 17.72 4.39 18.27
N LYS A 106 17.90 5.70 18.17
CA LYS A 106 16.84 6.64 17.87
C LYS A 106 16.78 6.93 16.37
N SER A 107 15.69 7.56 15.94
CA SER A 107 15.51 7.88 14.51
C SER A 107 16.61 8.82 14.03
N GLU A 108 17.01 9.78 14.88
CA GLU A 108 18.00 10.80 14.58
C GLU A 108 19.40 10.20 14.35
N ASP A 109 19.69 9.04 14.96
CA ASP A 109 20.96 8.33 14.78
C ASP A 109 21.08 7.68 13.40
N LEU A 110 19.95 7.48 12.71
CA LEU A 110 19.87 6.87 11.39
C LEU A 110 19.67 7.89 10.28
N ASP A 111 19.55 9.18 10.62
CA ASP A 111 19.34 10.23 9.64
C ASP A 111 20.60 10.48 8.80
N GLY A 112 20.40 10.61 7.49
CA GLY A 112 21.48 10.75 6.51
C GLY A 112 22.17 9.44 6.11
N LEU A 113 21.87 8.31 6.76
CA LEU A 113 22.37 7.00 6.33
C LEU A 113 21.67 6.55 5.04
N THR A 114 22.45 6.01 4.12
CA THR A 114 21.97 5.35 2.91
C THR A 114 21.38 3.97 3.22
N GLN A 115 20.56 3.42 2.32
CA GLN A 115 20.00 2.07 2.49
C GLN A 115 21.10 1.00 2.67
N THR A 116 22.22 1.14 1.98
CA THR A 116 23.38 0.24 2.11
C THR A 116 24.05 0.33 3.49
N GLU A 117 24.09 1.51 4.10
CA GLU A 117 24.62 1.70 5.46
C GLU A 117 23.65 1.19 6.54
N LEU A 118 22.35 1.11 6.24
CA LEU A 118 21.33 0.55 7.13
C LEU A 118 21.31 -0.99 7.13
N GLU A 119 21.71 -1.65 6.04
CA GLU A 119 21.68 -3.11 5.92
C GLU A 119 22.42 -3.88 7.03
N PRO A 120 23.64 -3.49 7.45
CA PRO A 120 24.41 -4.25 8.45
C PRO A 120 23.68 -4.40 9.79
N TYR A 121 22.73 -3.52 10.11
CA TYR A 121 21.90 -3.61 11.32
C TYR A 121 20.87 -4.75 11.27
N LEU A 122 20.68 -5.41 10.13
CA LEU A 122 19.74 -6.52 9.96
C LEU A 122 20.44 -7.89 9.91
N LYS A 123 21.78 -7.92 9.91
CA LYS A 123 22.59 -9.14 9.72
C LYS A 123 22.35 -10.22 10.78
N ASP A 124 21.93 -9.79 11.98
CA ASP A 124 21.73 -10.67 13.13
C ASP A 124 20.38 -11.40 13.08
N ILE A 125 19.51 -11.08 12.13
CA ILE A 125 18.21 -11.76 11.95
C ILE A 125 18.00 -12.36 10.56
N MET A 126 18.74 -11.91 9.54
CA MET A 126 18.54 -12.40 8.16
C MET A 126 19.81 -12.34 7.33
N LYS A 127 19.87 -13.19 6.30
CA LYS A 127 20.89 -13.05 5.24
C LYS A 127 20.63 -11.77 4.44
N LEU A 128 21.67 -10.95 4.27
CA LEU A 128 21.55 -9.65 3.60
C LEU A 128 21.46 -9.75 2.06
N ASN A 129 21.80 -10.90 1.48
CA ASN A 129 21.66 -11.16 0.05
C ASN A 129 20.64 -12.26 -0.21
N PHE A 130 19.84 -12.06 -1.26
CA PHE A 130 18.88 -13.05 -1.73
C PHE A 130 19.50 -13.89 -2.85
N SER A 131 19.68 -15.18 -2.59
CA SER A 131 20.33 -16.12 -3.51
C SER A 131 19.33 -16.85 -4.43
N GLY A 132 18.08 -16.39 -4.50
CA GLY A 132 17.04 -17.01 -5.33
C GLY A 132 17.30 -16.85 -6.83
N LYS A 133 16.44 -17.45 -7.66
CA LYS A 133 16.56 -17.38 -9.12
C LYS A 133 15.93 -16.11 -9.68
N GLY A 134 16.19 -15.82 -10.96
CA GLY A 134 15.57 -14.72 -11.70
C GLY A 134 16.29 -13.39 -11.49
N LYS A 135 15.59 -12.28 -11.74
CA LYS A 135 16.17 -10.93 -11.74
C LYS A 135 16.57 -10.43 -10.33
N TRP A 136 16.10 -11.10 -9.28
CA TRP A 136 16.50 -10.85 -7.89
C TRP A 136 17.72 -11.64 -7.43
N HIS A 137 18.33 -12.45 -8.30
CA HIS A 137 19.51 -13.22 -7.93
C HIS A 137 20.66 -12.31 -7.45
N ASN A 138 21.19 -12.62 -6.27
CA ASN A 138 22.30 -11.91 -5.62
C ASN A 138 22.03 -10.41 -5.39
N ARG A 139 20.76 -10.05 -5.14
CA ARG A 139 20.37 -8.70 -4.77
C ARG A 139 20.34 -8.51 -3.25
N PRO A 140 20.61 -7.30 -2.74
CA PRO A 140 20.36 -6.97 -1.35
C PRO A 140 18.91 -7.28 -0.97
N ILE A 141 18.72 -7.86 0.21
CA ILE A 141 17.41 -8.33 0.66
C ILE A 141 16.43 -7.15 0.81
N HIS A 142 16.91 -5.98 1.24
CA HIS A 142 16.07 -4.80 1.43
C HIS A 142 15.38 -4.36 0.12
N ASN A 143 16.05 -4.46 -1.05
CA ASN A 143 15.44 -4.18 -2.35
C ASN A 143 14.19 -5.04 -2.58
N ILE A 144 14.29 -6.33 -2.26
CA ILE A 144 13.21 -7.28 -2.45
C ILE A 144 12.07 -6.99 -1.47
N LEU A 145 12.39 -6.77 -0.19
CA LEU A 145 11.37 -6.44 0.82
C LEU A 145 10.61 -5.16 0.44
N LEU A 146 11.33 -4.11 0.05
CA LEU A 146 10.75 -2.82 -0.33
C LEU A 146 9.96 -2.89 -1.64
N SER A 147 10.32 -3.80 -2.56
CA SER A 147 9.54 -4.04 -3.78
C SER A 147 8.17 -4.68 -3.50
N LEU A 148 8.06 -5.48 -2.42
CA LEU A 148 6.90 -6.31 -2.09
C LEU A 148 5.85 -5.61 -1.21
N ILE A 149 6.15 -4.41 -0.71
CA ILE A 149 5.28 -3.68 0.22
C ILE A 149 4.69 -2.43 -0.43
N ARG A 150 3.47 -2.05 -0.04
CA ARG A 150 2.77 -0.87 -0.60
C ARG A 150 3.05 0.41 0.18
N GLU A 151 4.31 0.69 0.48
CA GLU A 151 4.73 1.85 1.30
C GLU A 151 4.05 1.91 2.69
N ARG A 152 3.67 0.75 3.23
CA ARG A 152 3.01 0.60 4.54
C ARG A 152 3.95 -0.11 5.52
N PRO A 153 4.30 0.48 6.68
CA PRO A 153 5.17 -0.18 7.67
C PRO A 153 4.66 -1.56 8.11
N ARG A 154 3.34 -1.70 8.26
CA ARG A 154 2.69 -2.97 8.63
C ARG A 154 2.94 -4.09 7.62
N ASP A 155 3.02 -3.77 6.33
CA ASP A 155 3.28 -4.75 5.27
C ASP A 155 4.68 -5.34 5.45
N LEU A 156 5.69 -4.48 5.70
CA LEU A 156 7.07 -4.89 5.94
C LEU A 156 7.22 -5.77 7.20
N ILE A 157 6.58 -5.36 8.30
CA ILE A 157 6.61 -6.14 9.54
C ILE A 157 5.94 -7.50 9.37
N ASN A 158 4.78 -7.55 8.70
CA ASN A 158 4.10 -8.82 8.42
C ASN A 158 4.98 -9.74 7.57
N LEU A 159 5.57 -9.22 6.49
CA LEU A 159 6.47 -9.96 5.62
C LEU A 159 7.64 -10.58 6.40
N CYS A 160 8.31 -9.79 7.25
CA CYS A 160 9.41 -10.26 8.09
C CYS A 160 8.94 -11.28 9.15
N THR A 161 7.75 -11.09 9.73
CA THR A 161 7.19 -11.99 10.74
C THR A 161 6.88 -13.38 10.14
N LEU A 162 6.31 -13.41 8.93
CA LEU A 162 6.05 -14.67 8.22
C LEU A 162 7.35 -15.42 7.93
N ALA A 163 8.38 -14.70 7.47
CA ALA A 163 9.68 -15.30 7.17
C ALA A 163 10.42 -15.78 8.43
N ALA A 164 10.37 -15.02 9.52
CA ALA A 164 10.91 -15.43 10.82
C ALA A 164 10.22 -16.69 11.36
N SER A 165 8.89 -16.76 11.27
CA SER A 165 8.14 -17.97 11.63
C SER A 165 8.59 -19.18 10.80
N LYS A 166 8.79 -18.98 9.49
CA LYS A 166 9.21 -20.05 8.58
C LYS A 166 10.65 -20.50 8.84
N ALA A 167 11.55 -19.57 9.12
CA ALA A 167 12.93 -19.88 9.54
C ALA A 167 12.93 -20.72 10.83
N GLY A 168 12.09 -20.37 11.81
CA GLY A 168 11.90 -21.13 13.04
C GLY A 168 11.39 -22.56 12.80
N GLU A 169 10.39 -22.74 11.92
CA GLU A 169 9.91 -24.08 11.52
C GLU A 169 11.00 -24.93 10.85
N ASN A 170 11.89 -24.28 10.09
CA ASN A 170 13.00 -24.92 9.40
C ASN A 170 14.26 -25.08 10.27
N ASN A 171 14.24 -24.61 11.53
CA ASN A 171 15.38 -24.54 12.45
C ASN A 171 16.58 -23.76 11.89
N HIS A 172 16.33 -22.68 11.15
CA HIS A 172 17.39 -21.76 10.74
C HIS A 172 17.66 -20.71 11.81
N ASP A 173 18.93 -20.42 12.08
CA ASP A 173 19.34 -19.36 13.03
C ASP A 173 19.08 -17.95 12.48
N LEU A 174 19.05 -17.80 11.15
CA LEU A 174 18.79 -16.56 10.43
C LEU A 174 17.74 -16.83 9.36
N ILE A 175 16.96 -15.81 9.00
CA ILE A 175 16.05 -15.91 7.86
C ILE A 175 16.87 -16.02 6.57
N GLU A 176 16.70 -17.11 5.84
CA GLU A 176 17.40 -17.39 4.59
C GLU A 176 16.49 -17.25 3.36
N THR A 177 17.09 -17.26 2.18
CA THR A 177 16.39 -17.14 0.89
C THR A 177 15.22 -18.13 0.75
N LYS A 178 15.39 -19.39 1.20
CA LYS A 178 14.34 -20.41 1.10
C LYS A 178 13.13 -20.10 1.98
N ASP A 179 13.33 -19.43 3.12
CA ASP A 179 12.24 -19.03 4.02
C ASP A 179 11.40 -17.95 3.35
N TRP A 180 12.05 -16.95 2.74
CA TRP A 180 11.41 -15.91 1.94
C TRP A 180 10.63 -16.48 0.76
N GLU A 181 11.26 -17.32 -0.07
CA GLU A 181 10.63 -17.96 -1.23
C GLU A 181 9.36 -18.74 -0.85
N THR A 182 9.38 -19.40 0.32
CA THR A 182 8.23 -20.17 0.82
C THR A 182 7.05 -19.26 1.18
N ILE A 183 7.29 -18.07 1.70
CA ILE A 183 6.22 -17.19 2.21
C ILE A 183 5.65 -16.23 1.18
N PHE A 184 6.33 -15.98 0.05
CA PHE A 184 5.88 -14.97 -0.92
C PHE A 184 4.48 -15.23 -1.45
N GLN A 185 4.14 -16.49 -1.74
CA GLN A 185 2.80 -16.83 -2.19
C GLN A 185 1.74 -16.56 -1.11
N LYS A 186 2.01 -16.98 0.12
CA LYS A 186 1.09 -16.77 1.24
C LYS A 186 0.90 -15.28 1.49
N TYR A 187 1.99 -14.52 1.60
CA TYR A 187 1.97 -13.08 1.78
C TYR A 187 1.16 -12.38 0.69
N SER A 188 1.38 -12.74 -0.58
CA SER A 188 0.64 -12.16 -1.70
C SER A 188 -0.86 -12.44 -1.63
N ARG A 189 -1.24 -13.67 -1.28
CA ARG A 189 -2.66 -14.06 -1.08
C ARG A 189 -3.29 -13.30 0.07
N ASP A 190 -2.57 -13.13 1.17
CA ASP A 190 -3.03 -12.38 2.33
C ASP A 190 -3.30 -10.91 1.94
N ARG A 191 -2.34 -10.24 1.26
CA ARG A 191 -2.53 -8.86 0.75
C ARG A 191 -3.69 -8.75 -0.23
N PHE A 192 -3.88 -9.75 -1.10
CA PHE A 192 -4.99 -9.79 -2.04
C PHE A 192 -6.35 -9.85 -1.31
N ASN A 193 -6.48 -10.73 -0.32
CA ASN A 193 -7.71 -10.88 0.47
C ASN A 193 -7.98 -9.67 1.38
N ASP A 194 -6.93 -9.10 1.96
CA ASP A 194 -7.04 -7.89 2.76
C ASP A 194 -7.57 -6.72 1.92
N THR A 195 -7.07 -6.58 0.69
CA THR A 195 -7.54 -5.54 -0.26
C THR A 195 -9.02 -5.76 -0.62
N ILE A 196 -9.45 -7.01 -0.85
CA ILE A 196 -10.87 -7.31 -1.05
C ILE A 196 -11.70 -6.88 0.17
N THR A 197 -11.23 -7.20 1.37
CA THR A 197 -11.95 -6.91 2.63
C THR A 197 -12.02 -5.41 2.90
N GLU A 198 -10.93 -4.69 2.67
CA GLU A 198 -10.78 -3.25 2.86
C GLU A 198 -11.75 -2.47 1.95
N HIS A 199 -11.93 -2.92 0.70
CA HIS A 199 -12.71 -2.19 -0.31
C HIS A 199 -14.08 -2.81 -0.63
N LYS A 200 -14.51 -3.85 0.10
CA LYS A 200 -15.77 -4.57 -0.17
C LYS A 200 -17.03 -3.70 -0.16
N TYR A 201 -17.01 -2.58 0.58
CA TYR A 201 -18.16 -1.68 0.64
C TYR A 201 -18.22 -0.74 -0.57
N GLN A 202 -17.12 -0.54 -1.29
CA GLN A 202 -17.06 0.33 -2.48
C GLN A 202 -17.64 -0.36 -3.74
N LEU A 203 -17.33 -1.64 -3.97
CA LEU A 203 -17.76 -2.40 -5.17
C LEU A 203 -18.35 -3.79 -4.88
N SER A 204 -18.85 -4.04 -3.65
CA SER A 204 -19.15 -5.38 -3.12
C SER A 204 -17.92 -6.29 -3.01
N GLN A 205 -17.96 -7.27 -2.10
CA GLN A 205 -16.87 -8.24 -1.96
C GLN A 205 -16.59 -8.99 -3.27
N ASP A 206 -17.64 -9.42 -3.96
CA ASP A 206 -17.53 -10.16 -5.21
C ASP A 206 -17.06 -9.27 -6.36
N GLY A 207 -17.53 -8.01 -6.44
CA GLY A 207 -17.09 -7.08 -7.47
C GLY A 207 -15.61 -6.73 -7.37
N VAL A 208 -15.10 -6.43 -6.16
CA VAL A 208 -13.65 -6.23 -5.96
C VAL A 208 -12.89 -7.50 -6.34
N LYS A 209 -13.33 -8.67 -5.85
CA LYS A 209 -12.69 -9.95 -6.15
C LYS A 209 -12.67 -10.27 -7.65
N GLN A 210 -13.75 -10.01 -8.38
CA GLN A 210 -13.85 -10.22 -9.82
C GLN A 210 -12.90 -9.30 -10.58
N LEU A 211 -12.86 -8.02 -10.20
CA LEU A 211 -11.96 -7.04 -10.84
C LEU A 211 -10.49 -7.40 -10.62
N LEU A 212 -10.10 -7.73 -9.38
CA LEU A 212 -8.72 -8.13 -9.08
C LEU A 212 -8.34 -9.44 -9.79
N ASN A 213 -9.20 -10.48 -9.76
CA ASN A 213 -8.90 -11.75 -10.42
C ASN A 213 -8.87 -11.62 -11.95
N GLY A 214 -9.68 -10.74 -12.53
CA GLY A 214 -9.66 -10.45 -13.96
C GLY A 214 -8.32 -9.91 -14.45
N MET A 215 -7.52 -9.33 -13.55
CA MET A 215 -6.18 -8.82 -13.86
C MET A 215 -5.12 -9.91 -13.99
N LYS A 216 -5.46 -11.19 -13.76
CA LYS A 216 -4.60 -12.34 -14.04
C LYS A 216 -4.04 -12.28 -15.47
N THR A 217 -2.79 -12.69 -15.65
CA THR A 217 -2.20 -12.73 -16.99
C THR A 217 -2.82 -13.85 -17.80
N THR A 218 -3.19 -13.54 -19.03
CA THR A 218 -3.54 -14.55 -20.04
C THR A 218 -2.33 -15.43 -20.37
N LYS A 219 -2.54 -16.57 -21.04
CA LYS A 219 -1.42 -17.44 -21.47
C LYS A 219 -0.39 -16.71 -22.35
N ALA A 220 -0.83 -15.78 -23.19
CA ALA A 220 0.06 -14.98 -24.03
C ALA A 220 0.88 -13.99 -23.20
N GLU A 221 0.23 -13.30 -22.24
CA GLU A 221 0.89 -12.36 -21.33
C GLU A 221 1.85 -13.07 -20.37
N SER A 222 1.52 -14.26 -19.88
CA SER A 222 2.39 -15.04 -18.97
C SER A 222 3.71 -15.41 -19.64
N LYS A 223 3.68 -15.80 -20.92
CA LYS A 223 4.89 -16.08 -21.71
C LYS A 223 5.82 -14.87 -21.82
N LEU A 224 5.24 -13.67 -21.82
CA LEU A 224 5.97 -12.40 -21.83
C LEU A 224 6.21 -11.85 -20.42
N GLN A 225 5.77 -12.56 -19.38
CA GLN A 225 5.80 -12.14 -17.98
C GLN A 225 5.24 -10.72 -17.79
N LYS A 226 4.16 -10.42 -18.52
CA LYS A 226 3.64 -9.06 -18.64
C LYS A 226 2.96 -8.63 -17.34
N SER A 227 3.62 -7.75 -16.59
CA SER A 227 3.05 -7.04 -15.44
C SER A 227 2.85 -5.55 -15.69
N LEU A 228 3.33 -5.04 -16.82
CA LEU A 228 3.35 -3.63 -17.20
C LEU A 228 2.51 -3.40 -18.46
N TYR A 229 1.65 -2.39 -18.44
CA TYR A 229 0.69 -2.09 -19.48
C TYR A 229 0.77 -0.60 -19.81
N ASP A 230 0.77 -0.24 -21.09
CA ASP A 230 0.45 1.15 -21.41
C ASP A 230 -1.02 1.48 -21.10
N ARG A 231 -1.38 2.76 -21.25
CA ARG A 231 -2.70 3.25 -20.87
C ARG A 231 -3.83 2.60 -21.69
N ASP A 232 -3.63 2.42 -22.99
CA ASP A 232 -4.68 1.87 -23.84
C ASP A 232 -4.82 0.36 -23.61
N GLU A 233 -3.71 -0.34 -23.39
CA GLU A 233 -3.69 -1.75 -23.02
C GLU A 233 -4.39 -2.02 -21.69
N ILE A 234 -4.12 -1.22 -20.65
CA ILE A 234 -4.75 -1.43 -19.33
C ILE A 234 -6.24 -1.12 -19.38
N LEU A 235 -6.65 -0.06 -20.09
CA LEU A 235 -8.07 0.29 -20.24
C LEU A 235 -8.83 -0.78 -21.03
N LEU A 236 -8.23 -1.33 -22.09
CA LEU A 236 -8.82 -2.44 -22.85
C LEU A 236 -8.93 -3.70 -21.98
N LYS A 237 -7.91 -4.02 -21.20
CA LYS A 237 -7.94 -5.16 -20.27
C LYS A 237 -9.06 -5.01 -19.25
N ILE A 238 -9.16 -3.85 -18.60
CA ILE A 238 -10.23 -3.55 -17.63
C ILE A 238 -11.59 -3.62 -18.31
N LYS A 239 -11.76 -3.03 -19.50
CA LYS A 239 -13.01 -3.11 -20.26
C LYS A 239 -13.45 -4.57 -20.47
N ASN A 240 -12.54 -5.44 -20.92
CA ASN A 240 -12.83 -6.86 -21.14
C ASN A 240 -13.25 -7.58 -19.84
N ILE A 241 -12.61 -7.24 -18.71
CA ILE A 241 -13.00 -7.77 -17.39
C ILE A 241 -14.41 -7.33 -17.03
N LEU A 242 -14.73 -6.04 -17.22
CA LEU A 242 -16.05 -5.48 -16.91
C LEU A 242 -17.16 -6.03 -17.81
N GLU A 243 -16.88 -6.36 -19.08
CA GLU A 243 -17.84 -6.98 -19.99
C GLU A 243 -18.13 -8.45 -19.64
N GLN A 244 -17.15 -9.16 -19.06
CA GLN A 244 -17.28 -10.57 -18.66
C GLN A 244 -17.87 -10.76 -17.26
N ASN A 245 -17.86 -9.72 -16.42
CA ASN A 245 -18.23 -9.81 -15.01
C ASN A 245 -19.34 -8.81 -14.67
N ASN A 246 -20.40 -9.28 -14.02
CA ASN A 246 -21.46 -8.42 -13.51
C ASN A 246 -21.04 -7.78 -12.18
N ILE A 247 -20.24 -6.71 -12.24
CA ILE A 247 -19.85 -5.96 -11.03
C ILE A 247 -21.09 -5.28 -10.43
N ARG A 248 -21.29 -5.46 -9.12
CA ARG A 248 -22.44 -4.92 -8.38
C ARG A 248 -21.95 -3.94 -7.31
N LYS A 249 -22.68 -2.83 -7.11
CA LYS A 249 -22.50 -1.91 -5.98
C LYS A 249 -23.79 -1.94 -5.15
N ASN A 250 -23.71 -2.23 -3.85
CA ASN A 250 -24.88 -2.27 -2.95
C ASN A 250 -26.08 -3.11 -3.43
N GLY A 251 -25.82 -4.22 -4.14
CA GLY A 251 -26.87 -5.13 -4.63
C GLY A 251 -27.50 -4.74 -5.97
N THR A 252 -27.18 -3.56 -6.53
CA THR A 252 -27.55 -3.16 -7.88
C THR A 252 -26.41 -3.40 -8.87
N THR A 253 -26.74 -3.75 -10.11
CA THR A 253 -25.75 -3.82 -11.20
C THR A 253 -25.15 -2.42 -11.38
N TYR A 254 -23.84 -2.31 -11.21
CA TYR A 254 -23.12 -1.06 -11.37
C TYR A 254 -22.30 -1.13 -12.65
N LYS A 255 -22.66 -0.28 -13.63
CA LYS A 255 -21.96 -0.22 -14.90
C LYS A 255 -20.76 0.71 -14.79
N MET A 256 -19.69 0.18 -14.20
CA MET A 256 -18.38 0.82 -14.15
C MET A 256 -17.80 0.97 -15.57
N SER A 257 -17.21 2.12 -15.86
CA SER A 257 -16.38 2.35 -17.04
C SER A 257 -14.96 1.84 -16.83
N SER A 258 -14.22 1.58 -17.92
CA SER A 258 -12.81 1.16 -17.81
C SER A 258 -11.93 2.20 -17.12
N LYS A 259 -12.27 3.48 -17.24
CA LYS A 259 -11.59 4.58 -16.55
C LYS A 259 -11.81 4.50 -15.05
N GLU A 260 -13.06 4.43 -14.59
CA GLU A 260 -13.38 4.26 -13.17
C GLU A 260 -12.73 2.99 -12.58
N GLY A 261 -12.66 1.91 -13.36
CA GLY A 261 -11.96 0.70 -12.96
C GLY A 261 -10.44 0.90 -12.80
N LEU A 262 -9.81 1.69 -13.69
CA LEU A 262 -8.40 2.05 -13.59
C LEU A 262 -8.13 2.95 -12.38
N GLU A 263 -8.96 3.98 -12.19
CA GLU A 263 -8.91 4.88 -11.02
C GLU A 263 -9.04 4.10 -9.72
N PHE A 264 -10.00 3.17 -9.64
CA PHE A 264 -10.18 2.30 -8.49
C PHE A 264 -8.96 1.41 -8.26
N LEU A 265 -8.48 0.68 -9.27
CA LEU A 265 -7.32 -0.22 -9.10
C LEU A 265 -6.04 0.53 -8.70
N TYR A 266 -5.88 1.77 -9.16
CA TYR A 266 -4.75 2.63 -8.79
C TYR A 266 -4.91 3.19 -7.37
N SER A 267 -6.10 3.66 -6.99
CA SER A 267 -6.35 4.25 -5.66
C SER A 267 -6.22 3.25 -4.51
N ILE A 268 -6.53 1.97 -4.75
CA ILE A 268 -6.35 0.90 -3.74
C ILE A 268 -4.91 0.35 -3.68
N GLY A 269 -4.00 0.91 -4.50
CA GLY A 269 -2.61 0.47 -4.61
C GLY A 269 -2.43 -0.92 -5.21
N PHE A 270 -3.42 -1.41 -5.98
CA PHE A 270 -3.27 -2.65 -6.74
C PHE A 270 -2.42 -2.45 -7.99
N LEU A 271 -2.64 -1.31 -8.66
CA LEU A 271 -1.76 -0.79 -9.71
C LEU A 271 -0.84 0.28 -9.14
N VAL A 272 0.33 0.43 -9.76
CA VAL A 272 1.26 1.55 -9.55
C VAL A 272 1.65 2.12 -10.91
N ALA A 273 1.74 3.45 -11.01
CA ALA A 273 2.23 4.07 -12.22
C ALA A 273 3.75 3.91 -12.27
N ARG A 274 4.29 3.57 -13.44
CA ARG A 274 5.70 3.26 -13.62
C ARG A 274 6.26 3.92 -14.87
N LYS A 275 7.47 4.46 -14.77
CA LYS A 275 8.28 4.93 -15.88
C LYS A 275 9.69 4.38 -15.76
N ASP A 276 10.16 3.76 -16.83
CA ASP A 276 11.53 3.24 -16.92
C ASP A 276 12.42 4.37 -17.44
N GLU A 277 13.44 4.74 -16.67
CA GLU A 277 14.43 5.72 -17.12
C GLU A 277 15.49 5.01 -17.98
N SER A 278 15.60 5.46 -19.23
CA SER A 278 16.38 4.79 -20.26
C SER A 278 17.89 4.83 -20.07
N GLU A 279 18.41 5.72 -19.22
CA GLU A 279 19.85 6.00 -19.14
C GLU A 279 20.58 5.17 -18.07
N ASN A 280 19.90 4.79 -16.98
CA ASN A 280 20.51 4.09 -15.84
C ASN A 280 19.74 2.82 -15.41
N GLY A 281 18.62 2.49 -16.07
CA GLY A 281 17.76 1.36 -15.67
C GLY A 281 17.00 1.61 -14.36
N TYR A 282 16.93 2.86 -13.90
CA TYR A 282 16.13 3.25 -12.74
C TYR A 282 14.64 3.14 -13.07
N ILE A 283 13.88 2.58 -12.13
CA ILE A 283 12.44 2.40 -12.26
C ILE A 283 11.75 3.39 -11.32
N ASN A 284 11.20 4.45 -11.89
CA ASN A 284 10.39 5.38 -11.16
C ASN A 284 8.96 4.84 -11.01
N ARG A 285 8.47 4.78 -9.77
CA ARG A 285 7.10 4.39 -9.46
C ARG A 285 6.39 5.50 -8.72
N VAL A 286 5.17 5.75 -9.14
CA VAL A 286 4.29 6.76 -8.57
C VAL A 286 3.02 6.10 -8.06
N THR A 287 2.73 6.31 -6.78
CA THR A 287 1.50 5.83 -6.13
C THR A 287 0.38 6.85 -6.26
N TYR A 288 -0.86 6.41 -6.04
CA TYR A 288 -2.03 7.30 -6.11
C TYR A 288 -1.90 8.51 -5.19
N ASP A 289 -1.39 8.31 -3.97
CA ASP A 289 -1.18 9.37 -2.96
C ASP A 289 -0.10 10.39 -3.36
N GLN A 290 0.74 10.07 -4.34
CA GLN A 290 1.74 10.97 -4.90
C GLN A 290 1.18 11.74 -6.10
N ASN A 291 0.43 11.08 -6.99
CA ASN A 291 -0.23 11.74 -8.11
C ASN A 291 -1.46 10.96 -8.59
N GLN A 292 -2.65 11.51 -8.30
CA GLN A 292 -3.96 10.94 -8.62
C GLN A 292 -4.32 11.12 -10.09
N ASP A 293 -3.87 12.22 -10.70
CA ASP A 293 -4.25 12.64 -12.05
C ASP A 293 -3.55 11.83 -13.15
N LEU A 294 -2.64 10.91 -12.81
CA LEU A 294 -1.94 10.07 -13.80
C LEU A 294 -2.88 9.16 -14.60
N VAL A 295 -4.10 8.90 -14.12
CA VAL A 295 -5.12 8.17 -14.88
C VAL A 295 -5.65 9.01 -16.06
N ASP A 296 -5.66 10.34 -15.88
CA ASP A 296 -6.16 11.32 -16.85
C ASP A 296 -5.07 11.89 -17.76
N GLN A 297 -3.82 11.86 -17.33
CA GLN A 297 -2.70 12.45 -18.05
C GLN A 297 -2.03 11.46 -19.01
N ASN A 298 -1.76 11.91 -20.24
CA ASN A 298 -0.87 11.17 -21.16
C ASN A 298 0.60 11.58 -20.92
N SER A 299 1.12 11.25 -19.74
CA SER A 299 2.44 11.67 -19.23
C SER A 299 3.56 10.65 -19.52
N GLY A 300 3.27 9.62 -20.31
CA GLY A 300 4.21 8.54 -20.65
C GLY A 300 4.41 7.49 -19.55
N TYR A 301 3.63 7.55 -18.47
CA TYR A 301 3.57 6.49 -17.47
C TYR A 301 2.80 5.28 -17.98
N LYS A 302 3.28 4.11 -17.59
CA LYS A 302 2.60 2.81 -17.76
C LYS A 302 2.01 2.38 -16.41
N PHE A 303 1.07 1.45 -16.41
CA PHE A 303 0.50 0.89 -15.19
C PHE A 303 1.01 -0.53 -14.96
N GLU A 304 1.54 -0.75 -13.75
CA GLU A 304 2.13 -2.00 -13.33
C GLU A 304 1.26 -2.66 -12.25
N ILE A 305 1.01 -3.97 -12.36
CA ILE A 305 0.45 -4.74 -11.24
C ILE A 305 1.50 -4.78 -10.14
N HIS A 306 1.14 -4.25 -8.97
CA HIS A 306 2.08 -4.13 -7.86
C HIS A 306 2.67 -5.51 -7.50
N PRO A 307 4.01 -5.62 -7.32
CA PRO A 307 4.71 -6.87 -6.97
C PRO A 307 4.00 -7.74 -5.91
N ALA A 308 3.49 -7.10 -4.86
CA ALA A 308 2.72 -7.71 -3.77
C ALA A 308 1.57 -8.64 -4.21
N PHE A 309 0.98 -8.47 -5.39
CA PHE A 309 -0.19 -9.25 -5.84
C PHE A 309 0.14 -10.32 -6.89
N ARG A 310 1.35 -10.33 -7.45
CA ARG A 310 1.65 -11.15 -8.64
C ARG A 310 1.59 -12.64 -8.36
N TRP A 311 2.03 -13.10 -7.18
CA TRP A 311 1.88 -14.50 -6.79
C TRP A 311 0.42 -14.88 -6.56
N ALA A 312 -0.41 -14.00 -6.00
CA ALA A 312 -1.84 -14.29 -5.82
C ALA A 312 -2.54 -14.52 -7.18
N LEU A 313 -2.17 -13.74 -8.21
CA LEU A 313 -2.77 -13.80 -9.54
C LEU A 313 -2.23 -14.96 -10.40
N ASN A 314 -0.92 -15.08 -10.48
CA ASN A 314 -0.23 -15.84 -11.52
C ASN A 314 0.59 -17.00 -10.98
N TYR A 315 0.26 -17.51 -9.79
CA TYR A 315 0.99 -18.66 -9.27
C TYR A 315 0.85 -19.90 -10.16
N ASP A 316 1.98 -20.33 -10.70
CA ASP A 316 2.19 -21.67 -11.25
C ASP A 316 3.40 -22.28 -10.53
N PRO A 317 3.26 -23.43 -9.84
CA PRO A 317 4.39 -24.09 -9.18
C PRO A 317 5.51 -24.52 -10.14
N ASN A 318 5.25 -24.54 -11.45
CA ASN A 318 6.21 -24.93 -12.49
C ASN A 318 6.83 -23.73 -13.23
N GLU A 319 6.32 -22.50 -13.06
CA GLU A 319 6.89 -21.29 -13.68
C GLU A 319 7.61 -20.42 -12.65
N ASN A 320 8.80 -19.93 -13.00
CA ASN A 320 9.56 -19.04 -12.12
C ASN A 320 9.03 -17.59 -12.21
N ILE A 321 8.08 -17.25 -11.35
CA ILE A 321 7.48 -15.90 -11.27
C ILE A 321 8.54 -14.81 -11.01
N LEU A 322 9.68 -15.16 -10.37
CA LEU A 322 10.81 -14.25 -10.10
C LEU A 322 11.48 -13.70 -11.37
N ALA A 323 11.25 -14.30 -12.53
CA ALA A 323 11.74 -13.77 -13.80
C ALA A 323 10.98 -12.49 -14.24
N GLY A 324 9.73 -12.33 -13.80
CA GLY A 324 8.86 -11.20 -14.12
C GLY A 324 8.95 -10.01 -13.15
N PHE A 325 9.82 -10.06 -12.14
CA PHE A 325 10.11 -8.91 -11.26
C PHE A 325 11.33 -8.21 -11.78
N ASP A 326 11.31 -6.89 -11.93
CA ASP A 326 12.51 -6.22 -12.41
C ASP A 326 13.64 -6.19 -11.37
N SER A 327 14.88 -6.25 -11.88
CA SER A 327 16.06 -6.12 -11.05
C SER A 327 16.22 -4.65 -10.73
N GLU A 328 15.78 -4.26 -9.55
CA GLU A 328 15.71 -2.85 -9.19
C GLU A 328 17.07 -2.39 -8.66
N TYR A 329 17.60 -1.35 -9.30
CA TYR A 329 18.62 -0.49 -8.74
C TYR A 329 17.91 0.75 -8.23
N TYR A 330 18.12 1.03 -6.94
CA TYR A 330 17.56 2.17 -6.24
C TYR A 330 18.67 3.15 -5.93
#